data_AF-A0A2Z3GWE6-F1
#
_entry.id   AF-A0A2Z3GWE6-F1
#
_cell.length_a   1.000
_cell.length_b   1.000
_cell.length_c   1.000
_cell.angle_alpha   90.00
_cell.angle_beta   90.00
_cell.angle_gamma   90.00
#
_symmetry.space_group_name_H-M   'P 1'
#
loop_
_entity.id
_entity.type
_entity.pdbx_description
1 polymer ?
#
loop_
_entity_poly.entity_id
_entity_poly.type
_entity_poly.pdbx_seq_one_letter_code
_entity_poly.pdbx_strand_id
1 'polypeptide(L)'
;MKATATLWPAIGVAFGWLHQTAHVLGVEVTSGAAIRKKLGGLLGAMPRHRRSAGALKDAVHHFVKVTRSYGPGLFACYDVAGLPRTNNDLEQLFGAHRYHERRASGRKGGSPGTVLRGSVRVVAALATRTGEVTASDLAGADRDQWKRARAELEVRRQRRVERRRFRRNPEEYLKALENKLILSSLPA
;
A
#
# COMPACT_ATOMS: atom_id res chain seq x y z
N MET A 1 -10.57 17.12 -33.30
CA MET A 1 -11.30 15.98 -32.69
C MET A 1 -12.83 16.03 -32.79
N LYS A 2 -13.48 17.04 -33.40
CA LYS A 2 -14.97 17.08 -33.49
C LYS A 2 -15.58 16.13 -34.53
N ALA A 3 -14.89 15.88 -35.64
CA ALA A 3 -15.41 15.11 -36.77
C ALA A 3 -15.70 13.63 -36.44
N THR A 4 -15.05 13.08 -35.40
CA THR A 4 -15.16 11.68 -35.00
C THR A 4 -16.11 11.45 -33.82
N ALA A 5 -16.60 12.51 -33.16
CA ALA A 5 -17.39 12.37 -31.93
C ALA A 5 -18.73 11.64 -32.13
N THR A 6 -19.36 11.79 -33.31
CA THR A 6 -20.62 11.14 -33.67
C THR A 6 -20.48 9.66 -34.01
N LEU A 7 -19.25 9.19 -34.27
CA LEU A 7 -18.99 7.81 -34.69
C LEU A 7 -18.99 6.82 -33.50
N TRP A 8 -18.88 7.31 -32.26
CA TRP A 8 -18.87 6.46 -31.06
C TRP A 8 -19.80 6.97 -29.94
N PRO A 9 -21.13 7.04 -30.17
CA PRO A 9 -22.08 7.57 -29.19
C PRO A 9 -22.09 6.76 -27.88
N ALA A 10 -21.95 5.44 -27.98
CA ALA A 10 -21.81 4.55 -26.81
C ALA A 10 -20.60 4.91 -25.94
N ILE A 11 -19.45 5.22 -26.57
CA ILE A 11 -18.23 5.64 -25.87
C ILE A 11 -18.46 7.01 -25.23
N GLY A 12 -19.07 7.96 -25.93
CA GLY A 12 -19.38 9.28 -25.38
C GLY A 12 -20.22 9.21 -24.10
N VAL A 13 -21.26 8.36 -24.09
CA VAL A 13 -22.10 8.13 -22.90
C VAL A 13 -21.30 7.50 -21.76
N ALA A 14 -20.59 6.40 -22.02
CA ALA A 14 -19.82 5.69 -21.00
C ALA A 14 -18.69 6.58 -20.43
N PHE A 15 -17.99 7.30 -21.31
CA PHE A 15 -16.95 8.26 -20.92
C PHE A 15 -17.52 9.41 -20.10
N GLY A 16 -18.71 9.92 -20.44
CA GLY A 16 -19.39 10.95 -19.65
C GLY A 16 -19.60 10.51 -18.20
N TRP A 17 -20.03 9.27 -17.97
CA TRP A 17 -20.17 8.71 -16.62
C TRP A 17 -18.84 8.50 -15.91
N LEU A 18 -17.80 8.04 -16.62
CA LEU A 18 -16.45 7.93 -16.06
C LEU A 18 -15.90 9.31 -15.66
N HIS A 19 -16.05 10.30 -16.53
CA HIS A 19 -15.60 11.67 -16.30
C HIS A 19 -16.31 12.31 -15.12
N GLN A 20 -17.65 12.16 -15.01
CA GLN A 20 -18.40 12.61 -13.84
C GLN A 20 -17.96 11.92 -12.56
N THR A 21 -17.68 10.60 -12.61
CA THR A 21 -17.18 9.86 -11.45
C THR A 21 -15.81 10.38 -11.02
N ALA A 22 -14.89 10.58 -11.97
CA ALA A 22 -13.58 11.15 -11.72
C ALA A 22 -13.66 12.55 -11.13
N HIS A 23 -14.57 13.39 -11.64
CA HIS A 23 -14.81 14.73 -11.13
C HIS A 23 -15.35 14.72 -9.69
N VAL A 24 -16.37 13.89 -9.39
CA VAL A 24 -16.90 13.74 -8.03
C VAL A 24 -15.80 13.33 -7.06
N LEU A 25 -14.94 12.40 -7.47
CA LEU A 25 -13.83 11.95 -6.67
C LEU A 25 -12.70 13.02 -6.58
N GLY A 26 -12.52 13.86 -7.59
CA GLY A 26 -11.45 14.87 -7.62
C GLY A 26 -11.65 16.09 -6.73
N VAL A 27 -12.80 16.25 -6.05
CA VAL A 27 -13.09 17.44 -5.24
C VAL A 27 -12.44 17.32 -3.84
N GLU A 28 -11.53 18.24 -3.52
CA GLU A 28 -10.73 18.20 -2.28
C GLU A 28 -11.41 18.85 -1.06
N VAL A 29 -12.34 19.78 -1.27
CA VAL A 29 -12.90 20.63 -0.19
C VAL A 29 -14.22 20.08 0.36
N THR A 30 -14.50 18.79 0.22
CA THR A 30 -15.80 18.20 0.56
C THR A 30 -15.63 16.98 1.46
N SER A 31 -16.48 16.84 2.47
CA SER A 31 -16.44 15.69 3.39
C SER A 31 -16.70 14.35 2.69
N GLY A 32 -16.17 13.26 3.24
CA GLY A 32 -16.36 11.92 2.71
C GLY A 32 -17.82 11.50 2.63
N ALA A 33 -18.65 11.95 3.58
CA ALA A 33 -20.09 11.75 3.55
C ALA A 33 -20.77 12.40 2.33
N ALA A 34 -20.38 13.63 1.98
CA ALA A 34 -20.92 14.35 0.84
C ALA A 34 -20.44 13.75 -0.50
N ILE A 35 -19.17 13.34 -0.60
CA ILE A 35 -18.66 12.59 -1.76
C ILE A 35 -19.38 11.25 -1.91
N ARG A 36 -19.58 10.51 -0.82
CA ARG A 36 -20.32 9.24 -0.81
C ARG A 36 -21.74 9.41 -1.31
N LYS A 37 -22.45 10.46 -0.89
CA LYS A 37 -23.81 10.78 -1.35
C LYS A 37 -23.83 11.08 -2.85
N LYS A 38 -22.94 11.97 -3.33
CA LYS A 38 -22.83 12.34 -4.75
C LYS A 38 -22.51 11.14 -5.63
N LEU A 39 -21.48 10.37 -5.25
CA LEU A 39 -21.07 9.17 -5.98
C LEU A 39 -22.17 8.09 -5.96
N GLY A 40 -22.81 7.87 -4.81
CA GLY A 40 -23.92 6.94 -4.67
C GLY A 40 -25.10 7.27 -5.59
N GLY A 41 -25.46 8.55 -5.69
CA GLY A 41 -26.48 9.03 -6.61
C GLY A 41 -26.12 8.73 -8.08
N LEU A 42 -24.89 9.07 -8.48
CA LEU A 42 -24.39 8.80 -9.83
C LEU A 42 -24.39 7.30 -10.16
N LEU A 43 -23.82 6.47 -9.28
CA LEU A 43 -23.80 5.00 -9.43
C LEU A 43 -25.20 4.38 -9.36
N GLY A 44 -26.17 5.05 -8.73
CA GLY A 44 -27.57 4.63 -8.73
C GLY A 44 -28.30 4.97 -10.05
N ALA A 45 -27.88 6.02 -10.74
CA ALA A 45 -28.45 6.42 -12.03
C ALA A 45 -27.93 5.53 -13.19
N MET A 46 -26.66 5.13 -13.16
CA MET A 46 -26.03 4.37 -14.25
C MET A 46 -26.79 3.08 -14.65
N PRO A 47 -27.25 2.20 -13.73
CA PRO A 47 -28.01 1.01 -14.13
C PRO A 47 -29.33 1.30 -14.83
N ARG A 48 -29.98 2.44 -14.54
CA ARG A 48 -31.25 2.86 -15.16
C ARG A 48 -31.03 3.32 -16.60
N HIS A 49 -29.91 3.98 -16.84
CA HIS A 49 -29.58 4.54 -18.15
C HIS A 49 -28.61 3.69 -18.96
N ARG A 50 -28.04 2.60 -18.43
CA ARG A 50 -26.98 1.78 -19.10
C ARG A 50 -27.28 1.34 -20.53
N ARG A 51 -28.56 1.22 -20.91
CA ARG A 51 -28.97 0.89 -22.29
C ARG A 51 -28.53 1.96 -23.30
N SER A 52 -28.40 3.23 -22.90
CA SER A 52 -27.88 4.31 -23.76
C SER A 52 -26.40 4.16 -24.10
N ALA A 53 -25.66 3.32 -23.36
CA ALA A 53 -24.28 2.97 -23.69
C ALA A 53 -24.16 1.82 -24.71
N GLY A 54 -25.29 1.33 -25.28
CA GLY A 54 -25.30 0.33 -26.33
C GLY A 54 -24.49 -0.92 -25.98
N ALA A 55 -23.49 -1.25 -26.80
CA ALA A 55 -22.60 -2.39 -26.59
C ALA A 55 -21.79 -2.32 -25.28
N LEU A 56 -21.64 -1.15 -24.66
CA LEU A 56 -20.90 -0.96 -23.40
C LEU A 56 -21.77 -1.12 -22.14
N LYS A 57 -23.04 -1.49 -22.26
CA LYS A 57 -23.96 -1.66 -21.11
C LYS A 57 -23.39 -2.57 -20.01
N ASP A 58 -22.69 -3.63 -20.40
CA ASP A 58 -22.13 -4.62 -19.48
C ASP A 58 -20.84 -4.11 -18.82
N ALA A 59 -20.05 -3.32 -19.55
CA ALA A 59 -18.91 -2.59 -18.99
C ALA A 59 -19.38 -1.56 -17.95
N VAL A 60 -20.48 -0.85 -18.21
CA VAL A 60 -21.08 0.10 -17.25
C VAL A 60 -21.59 -0.63 -16.00
N HIS A 61 -22.24 -1.79 -16.18
CA HIS A 61 -22.65 -2.62 -15.05
C HIS A 61 -21.45 -3.09 -14.22
N HIS A 62 -20.39 -3.56 -14.88
CA HIS A 62 -19.15 -3.97 -14.22
C HIS A 62 -18.49 -2.81 -13.47
N PHE A 63 -18.41 -1.63 -14.09
CA PHE A 63 -17.89 -0.41 -13.46
C PHE A 63 -18.64 -0.06 -12.17
N VAL A 64 -19.99 -0.10 -12.19
CA VAL A 64 -20.81 0.15 -10.99
C VAL A 64 -20.52 -0.89 -9.91
N LYS A 65 -20.45 -2.18 -10.27
CA LYS A 65 -20.14 -3.26 -9.34
C LYS A 65 -18.79 -3.04 -8.66
N VAL A 66 -17.75 -2.80 -9.44
CA VAL A 66 -16.37 -2.61 -8.94
C VAL A 66 -16.26 -1.35 -8.09
N THR A 67 -16.84 -0.23 -8.53
CA THR A 67 -16.78 1.02 -7.76
C THR A 67 -17.45 0.86 -6.39
N ARG A 68 -18.57 0.13 -6.31
CA ARG A 68 -19.23 -0.18 -5.04
C ARG A 68 -18.38 -1.06 -4.13
N SER A 69 -17.67 -2.05 -4.66
CA SER A 69 -16.82 -2.92 -3.83
C SER A 69 -15.65 -2.17 -3.19
N TYR A 70 -15.14 -1.11 -3.83
CA TYR A 70 -14.10 -0.24 -3.24
C TYR A 70 -14.65 0.78 -2.23
N GLY A 71 -15.98 0.94 -2.12
CA GLY A 71 -16.64 1.97 -1.32
C GLY A 71 -16.10 2.14 0.11
N PRO A 72 -15.89 1.07 0.91
CA PRO A 72 -15.39 1.21 2.28
C PRO A 72 -14.04 1.92 2.39
N GLY A 73 -13.15 1.77 1.41
CA GLY A 73 -11.80 2.35 1.42
C GLY A 73 -11.65 3.65 0.63
N LEU A 74 -12.66 4.05 -0.16
CA LEU A 74 -12.51 5.14 -1.12
C LEU A 74 -12.60 6.54 -0.50
N PHE A 75 -13.21 6.67 0.68
CA PHE A 75 -13.59 7.96 1.23
C PHE A 75 -12.72 8.48 2.38
N ALA A 76 -11.82 7.65 2.92
CA ALA A 76 -11.01 8.04 4.09
C ALA A 76 -10.17 9.30 3.84
N CYS A 77 -9.71 9.51 2.60
CA CYS A 77 -8.90 10.68 2.21
C CYS A 77 -9.66 12.02 2.29
N TYR A 78 -10.99 12.02 2.34
CA TYR A 78 -11.78 13.24 2.52
C TYR A 78 -12.08 13.56 3.98
N ASP A 79 -11.98 12.56 4.87
CA ASP A 79 -12.32 12.70 6.29
C ASP A 79 -11.06 12.87 7.17
N VAL A 80 -9.89 12.44 6.69
CA VAL A 80 -8.61 12.51 7.43
C VAL A 80 -7.70 13.57 6.80
N ALA A 81 -7.44 14.64 7.54
CA ALA A 81 -6.52 15.69 7.11
C ALA A 81 -5.12 15.12 6.80
N GLY A 82 -4.57 15.46 5.64
CA GLY A 82 -3.24 15.03 5.20
C GLY A 82 -3.16 13.59 4.67
N LEU A 83 -4.26 12.82 4.64
CA LEU A 83 -4.26 11.51 4.00
C LEU A 83 -4.38 11.68 2.47
N PRO A 84 -3.39 11.23 1.68
CA PRO A 84 -3.40 11.45 0.24
C PRO A 84 -4.54 10.71 -0.46
N ARG A 85 -5.12 11.35 -1.47
CA ARG A 85 -6.23 10.82 -2.28
C ARG A 85 -5.84 9.57 -3.07
N THR A 86 -4.60 9.50 -3.52
CA THR A 86 -4.06 8.36 -4.28
C THR A 86 -2.83 7.82 -3.56
N ASN A 87 -2.53 6.55 -3.82
CA ASN A 87 -1.33 5.91 -3.33
C ASN A 87 -0.12 6.18 -4.24
N ASN A 88 -0.25 7.03 -5.28
CA ASN A 88 0.78 7.21 -6.31
C ASN A 88 2.12 7.67 -5.73
N ASP A 89 2.09 8.62 -4.80
CA ASP A 89 3.31 9.12 -4.17
C ASP A 89 3.99 8.03 -3.34
N LEU A 90 3.21 7.22 -2.63
CA LEU A 90 3.71 6.06 -1.90
C LEU A 90 4.25 4.99 -2.85
N GLU A 91 3.59 4.71 -3.97
CA GLU A 91 4.06 3.78 -5.00
C GLU A 91 5.35 4.25 -5.65
N GLN A 92 5.44 5.54 -5.99
CA GLN A 92 6.63 6.19 -6.51
C GLN A 92 7.76 6.13 -5.49
N LEU A 93 7.48 6.41 -4.23
CA LEU A 93 8.41 6.34 -3.11
C LEU A 93 8.99 4.93 -2.95
N PHE A 94 8.12 3.92 -2.88
CA PHE A 94 8.56 2.52 -2.80
C PHE A 94 9.29 2.08 -4.08
N GLY A 95 8.89 2.58 -5.24
CA GLY A 95 9.57 2.40 -6.52
C GLY A 95 11.01 2.92 -6.50
N ALA A 96 11.18 4.17 -6.09
CA ALA A 96 12.48 4.82 -5.95
C ALA A 96 13.36 4.07 -4.95
N HIS A 97 12.82 3.69 -3.78
CA HIS A 97 13.58 2.91 -2.80
C HIS A 97 14.05 1.56 -3.37
N ARG A 98 13.18 0.81 -4.06
CA ARG A 98 13.55 -0.46 -4.73
C ARG A 98 14.63 -0.24 -5.80
N TYR A 99 14.54 0.86 -6.55
CA TYR A 99 15.54 1.22 -7.54
C TYR A 99 16.93 1.43 -6.90
N HIS A 100 17.02 2.20 -5.81
CA HIS A 100 18.28 2.40 -5.10
C HIS A 100 18.80 1.12 -4.45
N GLU A 101 17.94 0.32 -3.81
CA GLU A 101 18.35 -0.98 -3.25
C GLU A 101 18.93 -1.89 -4.35
N ARG A 102 18.36 -1.87 -5.56
CA ARG A 102 18.90 -2.63 -6.69
C ARG A 102 20.26 -2.10 -7.14
N ARG A 103 20.45 -0.79 -7.23
CA ARG A 103 21.76 -0.20 -7.58
C ARG A 103 22.84 -0.54 -6.56
N ALA A 104 22.49 -0.52 -5.27
CA ALA A 104 23.44 -0.80 -4.19
C ALA A 104 23.75 -2.30 -4.03
N SER A 105 22.78 -3.19 -4.29
CA SER A 105 22.91 -4.64 -4.00
C SER A 105 22.94 -5.56 -5.23
N GLY A 106 22.64 -5.04 -6.42
CA GLY A 106 22.49 -5.82 -7.66
C GLY A 106 21.23 -6.69 -7.73
N ARG A 107 20.37 -6.72 -6.70
CA ARG A 107 19.24 -7.66 -6.62
C ARG A 107 17.98 -7.10 -7.26
N LYS A 108 17.36 -7.89 -8.15
CA LYS A 108 16.07 -7.53 -8.81
C LYS A 108 14.89 -7.53 -7.83
N GLY A 109 14.83 -8.53 -6.95
CA GLY A 109 13.82 -8.66 -5.91
C GLY A 109 14.16 -7.87 -4.64
N GLY A 110 13.15 -7.61 -3.80
CA GLY A 110 13.34 -6.98 -2.50
C GLY A 110 14.42 -7.70 -1.71
N SER A 111 15.41 -6.95 -1.22
CA SER A 111 16.48 -7.58 -0.45
C SER A 111 15.87 -8.19 0.81
N PRO A 112 16.38 -9.34 1.29
CA PRO A 112 15.88 -9.86 2.55
C PRO A 112 16.14 -8.92 3.74
N GLY A 113 17.01 -7.92 3.56
CA GLY A 113 17.19 -6.80 4.47
C GLY A 113 16.01 -5.83 4.46
N THR A 114 15.33 -5.62 3.32
CA THR A 114 14.08 -4.85 3.24
C THR A 114 12.96 -5.51 4.05
N VAL A 115 12.83 -6.83 4.03
CA VAL A 115 11.79 -7.52 4.83
C VAL A 115 12.08 -7.41 6.34
N LEU A 116 13.35 -7.59 6.73
CA LEU A 116 13.73 -7.57 8.14
C LEU A 116 13.75 -6.17 8.74
N ARG A 117 14.30 -5.20 7.99
CA ARG A 117 14.62 -3.85 8.48
C ARG A 117 13.88 -2.74 7.73
N GLY A 118 12.95 -3.07 6.84
CA GLY A 118 12.27 -2.11 5.96
C GLY A 118 11.58 -0.98 6.71
N SER A 119 10.95 -1.28 7.86
CA SER A 119 10.29 -0.26 8.70
C SER A 119 11.24 0.85 9.16
N VAL A 120 12.54 0.59 9.27
CA VAL A 120 13.55 1.60 9.63
C VAL A 120 14.35 2.05 8.40
N ARG A 121 14.73 1.12 7.51
CA ARG A 121 15.56 1.45 6.32
C ARG A 121 14.81 2.32 5.31
N VAL A 122 13.51 2.13 5.11
CA VAL A 122 12.72 2.98 4.20
C VAL A 122 12.64 4.38 4.78
N VAL A 123 12.28 4.51 6.07
CA VAL A 123 12.20 5.81 6.77
C VAL A 123 13.53 6.54 6.76
N ALA A 124 14.63 5.86 7.11
CA ALA A 124 15.97 6.44 7.08
C ALA A 124 16.35 6.88 5.66
N ALA A 125 16.08 6.06 4.63
CA ALA A 125 16.34 6.42 3.24
C ALA A 125 15.50 7.60 2.74
N LEU A 126 14.36 7.90 3.38
CA LEU A 126 13.58 9.09 3.09
C LEU A 126 14.16 10.31 3.79
N ALA A 127 14.47 10.18 5.08
CA ALA A 127 15.08 11.24 5.87
C ALA A 127 16.39 11.74 5.25
N THR A 128 17.24 10.84 4.77
CA THR A 128 18.51 11.21 4.11
C THR A 128 18.32 11.80 2.71
N ARG A 129 17.12 11.71 2.12
CA ARG A 129 16.79 12.35 0.84
C ARG A 129 16.18 13.73 1.01
N THR A 130 15.55 14.01 2.15
CA THR A 130 15.03 15.34 2.49
C THR A 130 16.14 16.28 2.94
N GLY A 131 17.26 15.76 3.43
CA GLY A 131 18.42 16.55 3.81
C GLY A 131 19.51 15.69 4.42
N GLU A 132 20.64 16.30 4.74
CA GLU A 132 21.69 15.67 5.53
C GLU A 132 21.21 15.51 6.99
N VAL A 133 21.44 14.33 7.57
CA VAL A 133 21.16 14.07 8.98
C VAL A 133 22.44 14.33 9.77
N THR A 134 22.42 15.33 10.64
CA THR A 134 23.59 15.77 11.40
C THR A 134 23.71 15.05 12.74
N ALA A 135 24.87 15.15 13.39
CA ALA A 135 25.07 14.64 14.75
C ALA A 135 24.11 15.30 15.76
N SER A 136 23.77 16.58 15.55
CA SER A 136 22.81 17.30 16.40
C SER A 136 21.41 16.70 16.31
N ASP A 137 20.98 16.31 15.10
CA ASP A 137 19.67 15.67 14.89
C ASP A 137 19.58 14.31 15.61
N LEU A 138 20.70 13.59 15.67
CA LEU A 138 20.78 12.29 16.36
C LEU A 138 20.92 12.44 17.88
N ALA A 139 21.51 13.53 18.36
CA ALA A 139 21.73 13.76 19.79
C ALA A 139 20.42 13.89 20.57
N GLY A 140 19.38 14.47 19.96
CA GLY A 140 18.04 14.60 20.53
C GLY A 140 17.15 13.37 20.44
N ALA A 141 17.63 12.26 19.84
CA ALA A 141 16.81 11.09 19.64
C ALA A 141 16.48 10.37 20.96
N ASP A 142 15.22 9.96 21.11
CA ASP A 142 14.77 9.16 22.25
C ASP A 142 15.46 7.78 22.24
N ARG A 143 16.34 7.59 23.23
CA ARG A 143 17.15 6.37 23.37
C ARG A 143 16.30 5.14 23.67
N ASP A 144 15.18 5.27 24.36
CA ASP A 144 14.34 4.15 24.73
C ASP A 144 13.42 3.74 23.58
N GLN A 145 12.94 4.69 22.78
CA GLN A 145 12.34 4.37 21.48
C GLN A 145 13.32 3.66 20.55
N TRP A 146 14.56 4.13 20.48
CA TRP A 146 15.59 3.49 19.66
C TRP A 146 15.90 2.06 20.12
N LYS A 147 16.05 1.82 21.43
CA LYS A 147 16.24 0.46 21.99
C LYS A 147 15.07 -0.46 21.65
N ARG A 148 13.83 0.02 21.78
CA ARG A 148 12.62 -0.74 21.43
C ARG A 148 12.61 -1.13 19.95
N ALA A 149 12.83 -0.17 19.06
CA ALA A 149 12.91 -0.43 17.63
C ALA A 149 14.01 -1.45 17.30
N ARG A 150 15.16 -1.37 17.97
CA ARG A 150 16.27 -2.32 17.79
C ARG A 150 15.90 -3.73 18.25
N ALA A 151 15.23 -3.87 19.39
CA ALA A 151 14.75 -5.15 19.91
C ALA A 151 13.75 -5.81 18.95
N GLU A 152 12.79 -5.05 18.43
CA GLU A 152 11.81 -5.56 17.45
C GLU A 152 12.48 -6.09 16.17
N LEU A 153 13.48 -5.36 15.66
CA LEU A 153 14.25 -5.80 14.49
C LEU A 153 15.06 -7.07 14.78
N GLU A 154 15.59 -7.22 16.00
CA GLU A 154 16.32 -8.43 16.39
C GLU A 154 15.40 -9.64 16.46
N VAL A 155 14.18 -9.50 17.00
CA VAL A 155 13.18 -10.58 16.98
C VAL A 155 12.90 -11.05 15.55
N ARG A 156 12.73 -10.10 14.61
CA ARG A 156 12.51 -10.45 13.18
C ARG A 156 13.73 -11.16 12.58
N ARG A 157 14.94 -10.68 12.88
CA ARG A 157 16.20 -11.31 12.46
C ARG A 157 16.30 -12.73 12.97
N GLN A 158 16.03 -12.94 14.26
CA GLN A 158 16.13 -14.23 14.93
C GLN A 158 15.16 -15.25 14.33
N ARG A 159 13.89 -14.89 14.12
CA ARG A 159 12.90 -15.75 13.42
C ARG A 159 13.39 -16.19 12.04
N ARG A 160 14.10 -15.31 11.32
CA ARG A 160 14.65 -15.65 10.00
C ARG A 160 15.89 -16.53 10.08
N VAL A 161 16.72 -16.35 11.10
CA VAL A 161 17.84 -17.26 11.40
C VAL A 161 17.32 -18.66 11.71
N GLU A 162 16.30 -18.78 12.56
CA GLU A 162 15.66 -20.05 12.91
C GLU A 162 15.08 -20.76 11.68
N ARG A 163 14.28 -20.05 10.86
CA ARG A 163 13.78 -20.61 9.59
C ARG A 163 14.91 -21.07 8.66
N ARG A 164 16.04 -20.35 8.61
CA ARG A 164 17.20 -20.75 7.81
C ARG A 164 17.87 -21.99 8.37
N ARG A 165 18.02 -22.10 9.70
CA ARG A 165 18.59 -23.28 10.37
C ARG A 165 17.73 -24.51 10.11
N PHE A 166 16.42 -24.40 10.33
CA PHE A 166 15.46 -25.46 10.01
C PHE A 166 15.55 -25.92 8.56
N ARG A 167 15.54 -24.98 7.60
CA ARG A 167 15.65 -25.33 6.16
C ARG A 167 16.99 -25.95 5.76
N ARG A 168 18.06 -25.74 6.54
CA ARG A 168 19.39 -26.31 6.25
C ARG A 168 19.47 -27.75 6.72
N ASN A 169 18.98 -28.04 7.92
CA ASN A 169 18.94 -29.39 8.49
C ASN A 169 17.74 -29.50 9.45
N PRO A 170 16.58 -29.97 8.96
CA PRO A 170 15.37 -30.06 9.78
C PRO A 170 15.54 -30.99 10.99
N GLU A 171 16.16 -32.15 10.79
CA GLU A 171 16.30 -33.19 11.81
C GLU A 171 17.15 -32.72 12.98
N GLU A 172 18.34 -32.18 12.71
CA GLU A 172 19.23 -31.64 13.74
C GLU A 172 18.59 -30.45 14.48
N TYR A 173 17.88 -29.60 13.75
CA TYR A 173 17.18 -28.47 14.34
C TYR A 173 16.06 -28.90 15.30
N LEU A 174 15.26 -29.89 14.92
CA LEU A 174 14.20 -30.45 15.76
C LEU A 174 14.78 -31.16 16.99
N LYS A 175 15.80 -32.00 16.81
CA LYS A 175 16.50 -32.67 17.92
C LYS A 175 17.09 -31.67 18.93
N ALA A 176 17.67 -30.57 18.43
CA ALA A 176 18.18 -29.50 19.29
C ALA A 176 17.06 -28.76 20.06
N LEU A 177 15.86 -28.63 19.48
CA LEU A 177 14.70 -28.06 20.16
C LEU A 177 14.16 -29.00 21.24
N GLU A 178 14.05 -30.30 20.94
CA GLU A 178 13.62 -31.33 21.90
C GLU A 178 14.56 -31.38 23.10
N ASN A 179 15.88 -31.42 22.86
CA ASN A 179 16.88 -31.42 23.94
C ASN A 179 16.76 -30.18 24.83
N LYS A 180 16.52 -28.99 24.24
CA LYS A 180 16.30 -27.77 25.03
C LYS A 180 15.03 -27.84 25.87
N LEU A 181 13.95 -28.38 25.33
CA LEU A 181 12.70 -28.55 26.04
C LEU A 181 12.88 -29.46 27.26
N ILE A 182 13.54 -30.60 27.06
CA ILE A 182 13.86 -31.57 28.10
C ILE A 182 14.74 -30.93 29.19
N LEU A 183 15.78 -30.19 28.80
CA LEU A 183 16.65 -29.49 29.75
C LEU A 183 15.90 -28.41 30.53
N SER A 184 14.97 -27.70 29.91
CA SER A 184 14.17 -26.66 30.57
C SER A 184 13.10 -27.20 31.53
N SER A 185 12.78 -28.49 31.43
CA SER A 185 11.83 -29.16 32.31
C SER A 185 12.47 -29.79 33.55
N LEU A 186 13.80 -29.79 33.65
CA LEU A 186 14.50 -30.30 34.82
C LEU A 186 14.55 -29.23 35.94
N PRO A 187 14.39 -29.61 37.22
CA PRO A 187 14.58 -28.69 38.34
C PRO A 187 16.05 -28.21 38.38
N ALA A 188 16.23 -26.95 38.77
CA ALA A 188 17.52 -26.26 38.80
C ALA A 188 18.49 -26.83 39.85
#